data_AF-A0A971KTC7-F1
#
_entry.id   AF-A0A971KTC7-F1
#
_cell.length_a   1.000
_cell.length_b   1.000
_cell.length_c   1.000
_cell.angle_alpha   90.00
_cell.angle_beta   90.00
_cell.angle_gamma   90.00
#
_symmetry.space_group_name_H-M   'P 1'
#
loop_
_entity.id
_entity.type
_entity.pdbx_description
1 polymer ?
#
loop_
_entity_poly.entity_id
_entity_poly.type
_entity_poly.pdbx_seq_one_letter_code
_entity_poly.pdbx_strand_id
1 'polypeptide(L)'
;MNISPIKEAWRSMYHLRTCPPSNIINNPAEKSQVEQHQRTCPICALTTHESLDPQLWSQFEQLLSESWIKPHEPGIEIGQVWSLTGNKGGWDDHFRHINPPLVLILEIFDDVRGLRVAQVFDQPELFADGDVDLGSELGFAETWNTYALDQADLHLCFGQVNQEVVELVLTHSQNDFPMVEDQSTIWFFRQLELEVGSRMAMEAMGRLMYRHDQNAIRKTLADPQDVRNKILAFDASITLPEANDGLSMLAQAKLPDQHQLMAAASTEQNQLIMVTLEQEHYPCSGSLVEIQRANLDGTSINVTGVLPDKARNGHLFAWWQTLDAILHEGQIHTLDFEDGYFQVTFLDKNAEDFNRGKILLLSVISGHETNQ
;
A
#
# COMPACT_ATOMS: atom_id res chain seq x y z
N MET A 1 -24.28 8.11 38.58
CA MET A 1 -23.58 9.35 38.16
C MET A 1 -23.88 9.49 36.67
N ASN A 2 -24.46 10.60 36.21
CA ASN A 2 -24.61 10.84 34.78
C ASN A 2 -23.21 11.16 34.23
N ILE A 3 -22.69 10.27 33.38
CA ILE A 3 -21.49 10.57 32.60
C ILE A 3 -21.92 11.58 31.52
N SER A 4 -21.06 12.56 31.24
CA SER A 4 -21.34 13.56 30.20
C SER A 4 -21.40 12.88 28.82
N PRO A 5 -22.37 13.20 27.94
CA PRO A 5 -22.48 12.58 26.62
C PRO A 5 -21.17 12.58 25.81
N ILE A 6 -20.45 13.71 25.79
CA ILE A 6 -19.14 13.81 25.12
C ILE A 6 -18.08 12.85 25.67
N LYS A 7 -18.12 12.52 26.97
CA LYS A 7 -17.19 11.55 27.58
C LYS A 7 -17.54 10.13 27.20
N GLU A 8 -18.82 9.83 26.98
CA GLU A 8 -19.27 8.54 26.45
C GLU A 8 -18.86 8.40 24.99
N ALA A 9 -19.07 9.45 24.19
CA ALA A 9 -18.64 9.50 22.80
C ALA A 9 -17.12 9.27 22.66
N TRP A 10 -16.31 9.99 23.44
CA TRP A 10 -14.86 9.75 23.50
C TRP A 10 -14.49 8.32 23.89
N ARG A 11 -15.18 7.71 24.87
CA ARG A 11 -14.91 6.31 25.27
C ARG A 11 -15.24 5.33 24.15
N SER A 12 -16.35 5.55 23.45
CA SER A 12 -16.76 4.74 22.30
C SER A 12 -15.77 4.88 21.15
N MET A 13 -15.34 6.10 20.84
CA MET A 13 -14.30 6.36 19.85
C MET A 13 -12.97 5.70 20.23
N TYR A 14 -12.51 5.89 21.47
CA TYR A 14 -11.28 5.26 21.96
C TYR A 14 -11.34 3.73 21.81
N HIS A 15 -12.48 3.11 22.15
CA HIS A 15 -12.70 1.68 21.90
C HIS A 15 -12.55 1.37 20.41
N LEU A 16 -13.32 2.06 19.56
CA LEU A 16 -13.35 1.83 18.13
C LEU A 16 -11.96 1.96 17.49
N ARG A 17 -11.14 2.90 17.94
CA ARG A 17 -9.82 3.15 17.37
C ARG A 17 -8.69 2.32 17.95
N THR A 18 -8.80 1.83 19.18
CA THR A 18 -7.64 1.25 19.89
C THR A 18 -7.82 -0.16 20.43
N CYS A 19 -9.05 -0.68 20.43
CA CYS A 19 -9.31 -2.05 20.86
C CYS A 19 -9.29 -3.02 19.66
N PRO A 20 -8.71 -4.22 19.82
CA PRO A 20 -8.68 -5.21 18.75
C PRO A 20 -10.11 -5.69 18.41
N PRO A 21 -10.45 -5.84 17.12
CA PRO A 21 -11.71 -6.46 16.72
C PRO A 21 -11.73 -7.96 17.04
N SER A 22 -12.90 -8.57 17.02
CA SER A 22 -13.12 -9.97 17.42
C SER A 22 -12.24 -10.98 16.66
N ASN A 23 -12.00 -10.76 15.37
CA ASN A 23 -11.12 -11.60 14.55
C ASN A 23 -9.65 -11.55 15.01
N ILE A 24 -9.19 -10.44 15.57
CA ILE A 24 -7.85 -10.30 16.16
C ILE A 24 -7.82 -10.90 17.56
N ILE A 25 -8.84 -10.67 18.39
CA ILE A 25 -8.96 -11.26 19.73
C ILE A 25 -8.89 -12.79 19.67
N ASN A 26 -9.55 -13.39 18.69
CA ASN A 26 -9.64 -14.83 18.53
C ASN A 26 -8.47 -15.44 17.74
N ASN A 27 -7.53 -14.63 17.24
CA ASN A 27 -6.38 -15.11 16.48
C ASN A 27 -5.27 -15.62 17.43
N PRO A 28 -4.92 -16.93 17.40
CA PRO A 28 -3.87 -17.46 18.27
C PRO A 28 -2.50 -16.82 18.05
N ALA A 29 -2.22 -16.31 16.85
CA ALA A 29 -0.96 -15.63 16.53
C ALA A 29 -0.82 -14.29 17.27
N GLU A 30 -1.92 -13.66 17.65
CA GLU A 30 -1.98 -12.33 18.28
C GLU A 30 -2.13 -12.39 19.80
N LYS A 31 -2.16 -13.61 20.37
CA LYS A 31 -2.51 -13.85 21.77
C LYS A 31 -1.67 -13.02 22.75
N SER A 32 -0.37 -12.90 22.52
CA SER A 32 0.53 -12.15 23.42
C SER A 32 0.14 -10.66 23.47
N GLN A 33 -0.10 -10.05 22.33
CA GLN A 33 -0.47 -8.64 22.20
C GLN A 33 -1.87 -8.39 22.77
N VAL A 34 -2.83 -9.29 22.52
CA VAL A 34 -4.18 -9.22 23.11
C VAL A 34 -4.13 -9.28 24.64
N GLU A 35 -3.35 -10.21 25.21
CA GLU A 35 -3.19 -10.31 26.67
C GLU A 35 -2.52 -9.07 27.26
N GLN A 36 -1.58 -8.45 26.55
CA GLN A 36 -0.95 -7.19 26.96
C GLN A 36 -1.95 -6.03 26.91
N HIS A 37 -2.71 -5.91 25.82
CA HIS A 37 -3.78 -4.92 25.66
C HIS A 37 -4.81 -5.02 26.78
N GLN A 38 -5.29 -6.23 27.10
CA GLN A 38 -6.28 -6.43 28.17
C GLN A 38 -5.77 -6.02 29.55
N ARG A 39 -4.45 -5.98 29.79
CA ARG A 39 -3.86 -5.50 31.05
C ARG A 39 -3.77 -3.98 31.12
N THR A 40 -3.65 -3.29 29.99
CA THR A 40 -3.42 -1.85 29.93
C THR A 40 -4.68 -1.06 29.57
N CYS A 41 -5.55 -1.61 28.74
CA CYS A 41 -6.75 -0.97 28.25
C CYS A 41 -7.86 -0.98 29.31
N PRO A 42 -8.33 0.19 29.80
CA PRO A 42 -9.35 0.25 30.83
C PRO A 42 -10.73 -0.24 30.33
N ILE A 43 -10.94 -0.33 29.02
CA ILE A 43 -12.18 -0.82 28.43
C ILE A 43 -12.15 -2.35 28.38
N CYS A 44 -11.15 -2.93 27.72
CA CYS A 44 -11.02 -4.39 27.59
C CYS A 44 -10.71 -5.09 28.92
N ALA A 45 -10.08 -4.43 29.89
CA ALA A 45 -9.85 -5.00 31.22
C ALA A 45 -11.15 -5.28 32.00
N LEU A 46 -12.19 -4.48 31.77
CA LEU A 46 -13.49 -4.60 32.44
C LEU A 46 -14.45 -5.53 31.71
N THR A 47 -14.24 -5.72 30.41
CA THR A 47 -14.96 -6.70 29.62
C THR A 47 -14.35 -8.06 29.93
N THR A 48 -14.91 -8.79 30.90
CA THR A 48 -14.77 -10.25 30.88
C THR A 48 -15.30 -10.69 29.53
N HIS A 49 -14.42 -11.16 28.64
CA HIS A 49 -14.79 -11.88 27.44
C HIS A 49 -15.47 -13.18 27.88
N GLU A 50 -16.68 -13.10 28.47
CA GLU A 50 -17.66 -14.16 28.33
C GLU A 50 -17.81 -14.30 26.83
N SER A 51 -17.16 -15.32 26.30
CA SER A 51 -17.17 -15.68 24.90
C SER A 51 -18.59 -15.53 24.38
N LEU A 52 -18.83 -14.47 23.61
CA LEU A 52 -19.90 -14.52 22.62
C LEU A 52 -19.63 -15.80 21.85
N ASP A 53 -20.56 -16.73 21.93
CA ASP A 53 -20.41 -18.06 21.35
C ASP A 53 -19.90 -17.88 19.91
N PRO A 54 -18.69 -18.39 19.59
CA PRO A 54 -18.11 -18.24 18.26
C PRO A 54 -19.06 -18.68 17.15
N GLN A 55 -19.97 -19.63 17.42
CA GLN A 55 -21.02 -20.04 16.49
C GLN A 55 -22.08 -18.96 16.27
N LEU A 56 -22.43 -18.21 17.31
CA LEU A 56 -23.44 -17.16 17.27
C LEU A 56 -22.89 -15.92 16.55
N TRP A 57 -21.59 -15.63 16.71
CA TRP A 57 -20.90 -14.60 15.95
C TRP A 57 -20.69 -14.99 14.49
N SER A 58 -20.29 -16.23 14.20
CA SER A 58 -20.18 -16.72 12.82
C SER A 58 -21.54 -16.74 12.12
N GLN A 59 -22.62 -17.06 12.84
CA GLN A 59 -23.99 -16.96 12.32
C GLN A 59 -24.41 -15.51 12.06
N PHE A 60 -23.97 -14.56 12.91
CA PHE A 60 -24.24 -13.13 12.69
C PHE A 60 -23.46 -12.58 11.49
N GLU A 61 -22.17 -12.92 11.34
CA GLU A 61 -21.35 -12.61 10.16
C GLU A 61 -21.89 -13.29 8.89
N GLN A 62 -22.39 -14.52 8.99
CA GLN A 62 -23.05 -15.21 7.90
C GLN A 62 -24.38 -14.53 7.53
N LEU A 63 -25.20 -14.15 8.50
CA LEU A 63 -26.43 -13.40 8.26
C LEU A 63 -26.16 -12.03 7.65
N LEU A 64 -25.12 -11.33 8.08
CA LEU A 64 -24.68 -10.06 7.48
C LEU A 64 -24.13 -10.28 6.06
N SER A 65 -23.30 -11.28 5.83
CA SER A 65 -22.75 -11.57 4.49
C SER A 65 -23.78 -12.14 3.49
N GLU A 66 -24.84 -12.80 3.97
CA GLU A 66 -25.93 -13.33 3.14
C GLU A 66 -27.02 -12.29 2.82
N SER A 67 -27.15 -11.23 3.63
CA SER A 67 -28.18 -10.19 3.45
C SER A 67 -27.69 -8.91 2.78
N TRP A 68 -26.37 -8.76 2.63
CA TRP A 68 -25.79 -7.65 1.88
C TRP A 68 -25.62 -8.12 0.44
N ILE A 69 -26.50 -7.64 -0.45
CA ILE A 69 -26.17 -7.55 -1.88
C ILE A 69 -24.75 -6.98 -1.92
N LYS A 70 -23.75 -7.75 -2.40
CA LYS A 70 -22.39 -7.24 -2.57
C LYS A 70 -22.54 -5.85 -3.19
N PRO A 71 -22.20 -4.78 -2.46
CA PRO A 71 -22.35 -3.44 -3.02
C PRO A 71 -21.61 -3.47 -4.34
N HIS A 72 -22.26 -3.03 -5.41
CA HIS A 72 -21.51 -2.73 -6.61
C HIS A 72 -20.52 -1.65 -6.18
N GLU A 73 -19.25 -2.02 -6.03
CA GLU A 73 -18.20 -1.08 -5.70
C GLU A 73 -18.20 -0.04 -6.83
N PRO A 74 -18.64 1.20 -6.57
CA PRO A 74 -18.62 2.21 -7.60
C PRO A 74 -17.16 2.47 -8.00
N GLY A 75 -16.95 3.05 -9.18
CA GLY A 75 -15.65 3.63 -9.49
C GLY A 75 -15.24 4.61 -8.39
N ILE A 76 -13.94 4.68 -8.11
CA ILE A 76 -13.38 5.62 -7.12
C ILE A 76 -13.56 7.04 -7.65
N GLU A 77 -14.30 7.88 -6.92
CA GLU A 77 -14.61 9.25 -7.29
C GLU A 77 -14.42 10.22 -6.12
N ILE A 78 -14.16 11.49 -6.45
CA ILE A 78 -14.10 12.58 -5.48
C ILE A 78 -15.45 12.73 -4.78
N GLY A 79 -15.42 13.00 -3.47
CA GLY A 79 -16.60 13.15 -2.63
C GLY A 79 -17.14 11.85 -2.04
N GLN A 80 -16.57 10.69 -2.38
CA GLN A 80 -16.98 9.42 -1.78
C GLN A 80 -16.38 9.23 -0.39
N VAL A 81 -17.17 8.61 0.51
CA VAL A 81 -16.72 8.17 1.85
C VAL A 81 -16.46 6.67 1.82
N TRP A 82 -15.25 6.28 2.21
CA TRP A 82 -14.78 4.90 2.16
C TRP A 82 -14.25 4.42 3.51
N SER A 83 -14.43 3.15 3.83
CA SER A 83 -13.58 2.48 4.81
C SER A 83 -12.25 2.09 4.18
N LEU A 84 -11.23 1.96 5.03
CA LEU A 84 -9.96 1.39 4.64
C LEU A 84 -9.94 -0.12 4.87
N THR A 85 -9.04 -0.80 4.18
CA THR A 85 -8.84 -2.24 4.32
C THR A 85 -8.39 -2.60 5.74
N GLY A 86 -8.92 -3.69 6.30
CA GLY A 86 -8.64 -4.08 7.69
C GLY A 86 -7.16 -4.39 7.97
N ASN A 87 -6.35 -4.70 6.94
CA ASN A 87 -4.90 -4.89 7.05
C ASN A 87 -4.11 -3.59 7.27
N LYS A 88 -4.77 -2.43 7.28
CA LYS A 88 -4.21 -1.16 7.76
C LYS A 88 -4.27 -1.01 9.27
N GLY A 89 -5.03 -1.87 9.93
CA GLY A 89 -5.02 -1.94 11.37
C GLY A 89 -3.78 -2.65 11.88
N GLY A 90 -3.41 -2.39 13.12
CA GLY A 90 -2.31 -3.13 13.76
C GLY A 90 -1.95 -2.63 15.14
N TRP A 91 -1.11 -3.41 15.82
CA TRP A 91 -0.59 -3.06 17.14
C TRP A 91 0.37 -1.88 17.07
N ASP A 92 0.42 -1.08 18.14
CA ASP A 92 1.45 -0.08 18.40
C ASP A 92 2.33 -0.50 19.59
N ASP A 93 3.32 0.33 19.90
CA ASP A 93 4.27 0.11 21.00
C ASP A 93 3.62 0.16 22.40
N HIS A 94 2.36 0.59 22.49
CA HIS A 94 1.58 0.67 23.72
C HIS A 94 0.53 -0.46 23.81
N PHE A 95 0.60 -1.45 22.91
CA PHE A 95 -0.35 -2.54 22.80
C PHE A 95 -1.79 -2.07 22.55
N ARG A 96 -1.98 -0.92 21.88
CA ARG A 96 -3.26 -0.52 21.28
C ARG A 96 -3.33 -1.13 19.89
N HIS A 97 -4.47 -1.69 19.54
CA HIS A 97 -4.74 -2.11 18.17
C HIS A 97 -5.38 -0.94 17.43
N ILE A 98 -4.58 -0.22 16.64
CA ILE A 98 -5.04 0.92 15.85
C ILE A 98 -5.96 0.41 14.75
N ASN A 99 -7.22 0.83 14.75
CA ASN A 99 -8.17 0.46 13.70
C ASN A 99 -8.29 1.58 12.66
N PRO A 100 -8.39 1.24 11.36
CA PRO A 100 -8.47 2.24 10.32
C PRO A 100 -9.76 3.08 10.39
N PRO A 101 -9.70 4.35 9.99
CA PRO A 101 -10.87 5.24 9.97
C PRO A 101 -11.70 5.10 8.70
N LEU A 102 -12.85 5.80 8.70
CA LEU A 102 -13.51 6.18 7.45
C LEU A 102 -12.82 7.42 6.89
N VAL A 103 -12.84 7.56 5.57
CA VAL A 103 -12.17 8.68 4.88
C VAL A 103 -13.03 9.22 3.75
N LEU A 104 -13.02 10.54 3.57
CA LEU A 104 -13.64 11.26 2.46
C LEU A 104 -12.58 11.56 1.39
N ILE A 105 -12.81 11.15 0.14
CA ILE A 105 -11.90 11.43 -0.98
C ILE A 105 -12.04 12.90 -1.40
N LEU A 106 -10.92 13.63 -1.36
CA LEU A 106 -10.86 15.05 -1.72
C LEU A 106 -10.23 15.26 -3.11
N GLU A 107 -9.15 14.54 -3.40
CA GLU A 107 -8.39 14.66 -4.66
C GLU A 107 -7.90 13.28 -5.10
N ILE A 108 -7.76 13.07 -6.42
CA ILE A 108 -7.22 11.84 -7.02
C ILE A 108 -5.99 12.21 -7.86
N PHE A 109 -4.89 11.51 -7.62
CA PHE A 109 -3.63 11.61 -8.35
C PHE A 109 -3.44 10.34 -9.19
N ASP A 110 -3.99 10.34 -10.40
CA ASP A 110 -4.07 9.16 -11.26
C ASP A 110 -2.70 8.57 -11.61
N ASP A 111 -1.67 9.41 -11.75
CA ASP A 111 -0.32 9.00 -12.11
C ASP A 111 0.28 8.03 -11.08
N VAL A 112 0.05 8.29 -9.79
CA VAL A 112 0.56 7.47 -8.70
C VAL A 112 -0.51 6.64 -8.01
N ARG A 113 -1.74 6.58 -8.56
CA ARG A 113 -2.92 6.02 -7.88
C ARG A 113 -3.06 6.54 -6.44
N GLY A 114 -2.72 7.81 -6.24
CA GLY A 114 -2.76 8.47 -4.96
C GLY A 114 -4.11 9.12 -4.73
N LEU A 115 -4.47 9.26 -3.47
CA LEU A 115 -5.65 9.97 -3.02
C LEU A 115 -5.21 11.00 -1.98
N ARG A 116 -5.84 12.18 -1.99
CA ARG A 116 -5.90 13.01 -0.78
C ARG A 116 -7.24 12.78 -0.12
N VAL A 117 -7.23 12.51 1.18
CA VAL A 117 -8.45 12.25 1.95
C VAL A 117 -8.54 13.13 3.19
N ALA A 118 -9.76 13.32 3.71
CA ALA A 118 -10.01 13.77 5.07
C ALA A 118 -10.55 12.60 5.90
N GLN A 119 -10.13 12.49 7.16
CA GLN A 119 -10.69 11.52 8.09
C GLN A 119 -12.15 11.84 8.43
N VAL A 120 -12.98 10.81 8.62
CA VAL A 120 -14.42 10.94 8.90
C VAL A 120 -14.79 10.25 10.21
N PHE A 121 -15.64 10.91 10.99
CA PHE A 121 -16.19 10.40 12.24
C PHE A 121 -17.70 10.67 12.36
N ASP A 122 -18.43 9.79 13.05
CA ASP A 122 -19.90 9.74 13.01
C ASP A 122 -20.60 10.12 14.33
N GLN A 123 -19.86 10.48 15.38
CA GLN A 123 -20.46 10.86 16.66
C GLN A 123 -20.59 12.37 16.82
N PRO A 124 -21.81 12.94 16.74
CA PRO A 124 -22.03 14.38 16.72
C PRO A 124 -21.55 15.09 18.00
N GLU A 125 -21.43 14.39 19.12
CA GLU A 125 -20.89 14.95 20.36
C GLU A 125 -19.41 15.35 20.27
N LEU A 126 -18.66 14.80 19.30
CA LEU A 126 -17.25 15.13 19.04
C LEU A 126 -17.07 16.15 17.91
N PHE A 127 -18.15 16.57 17.23
CA PHE A 127 -18.11 17.62 16.22
C PHE A 127 -17.69 18.95 16.84
N ALA A 128 -16.68 19.61 16.27
CA ALA A 128 -16.12 20.85 16.79
C ALA A 128 -15.73 21.84 15.69
N ASP A 129 -15.29 23.05 16.10
CA ASP A 129 -14.83 24.09 15.18
C ASP A 129 -13.67 23.59 14.31
N GLY A 130 -13.84 23.64 12.99
CA GLY A 130 -12.86 23.10 12.03
C GLY A 130 -13.28 21.76 11.42
N ASP A 131 -14.41 21.20 11.83
CA ASP A 131 -15.03 20.04 11.16
C ASP A 131 -16.09 20.51 10.15
N VAL A 132 -16.40 19.65 9.16
CA VAL A 132 -17.45 19.90 8.16
C VAL A 132 -18.48 18.77 8.22
N ASP A 133 -19.75 19.13 8.43
CA ASP A 133 -20.87 18.19 8.45
C ASP A 133 -21.09 17.55 7.07
N LEU A 134 -21.17 16.22 7.03
CA LEU A 134 -21.44 15.41 5.85
C LEU A 134 -22.89 14.88 5.83
N GLY A 135 -23.69 15.23 6.83
CA GLY A 135 -25.06 14.78 7.03
C GLY A 135 -25.17 13.62 8.01
N SER A 136 -26.41 13.33 8.44
CA SER A 136 -26.70 12.41 9.55
C SER A 136 -26.30 10.95 9.32
N GLU A 137 -26.05 10.55 8.07
CA GLU A 137 -25.65 9.18 7.72
C GLU A 137 -24.14 9.00 7.58
N LEU A 138 -23.40 10.09 7.34
CA LEU A 138 -21.95 10.06 7.06
C LEU A 138 -21.11 10.71 8.16
N GLY A 139 -21.71 11.50 9.05
CA GLY A 139 -21.00 12.16 10.15
C GLY A 139 -20.36 13.46 9.71
N PHE A 140 -19.09 13.67 10.06
CA PHE A 140 -18.33 14.87 9.73
C PHE A 140 -16.92 14.56 9.25
N ALA A 141 -16.38 15.42 8.39
CA ALA A 141 -14.99 15.39 7.96
C ALA A 141 -14.11 16.25 8.87
N GLU A 142 -13.01 15.66 9.34
CA GLU A 142 -11.94 16.31 10.10
C GLU A 142 -11.05 17.08 9.12
N THR A 143 -11.38 18.34 8.83
CA THR A 143 -10.62 19.12 7.81
C THR A 143 -9.17 19.39 8.20
N TRP A 144 -8.85 19.23 9.48
CA TRP A 144 -7.51 19.33 10.06
C TRP A 144 -6.72 18.01 10.01
N ASN A 145 -7.36 16.91 9.61
CA ASN A 145 -6.76 15.58 9.51
C ASN A 145 -6.85 15.08 8.06
N THR A 146 -6.12 15.75 7.17
CA THR A 146 -6.02 15.35 5.76
C THR A 146 -4.67 14.74 5.46
N TYR A 147 -4.64 13.67 4.68
CA TYR A 147 -3.42 12.96 4.34
C TYR A 147 -3.55 12.20 3.01
N ALA A 148 -2.42 11.68 2.54
CA ALA A 148 -2.35 10.90 1.32
C ALA A 148 -2.62 9.41 1.60
N LEU A 149 -3.36 8.75 0.71
CA LEU A 149 -3.58 7.30 0.70
C LEU A 149 -3.34 6.70 -0.68
N ASP A 150 -3.15 5.39 -0.72
CA ASP A 150 -3.15 4.60 -1.93
C ASP A 150 -4.59 4.19 -2.26
N GLN A 151 -5.01 4.26 -3.53
CA GLN A 151 -6.32 3.72 -3.95
C GLN A 151 -6.52 2.25 -3.53
N ALA A 152 -5.45 1.45 -3.45
CA ALA A 152 -5.50 0.06 -2.99
C ALA A 152 -5.84 -0.10 -1.49
N ASP A 153 -5.82 0.98 -0.72
CA ASP A 153 -6.13 0.98 0.71
C ASP A 153 -7.64 1.09 0.98
N LEU A 154 -8.46 1.39 -0.03
CA LEU A 154 -9.91 1.50 0.09
C LEU A 154 -10.57 0.12 0.13
N HIS A 155 -11.67 -0.01 0.90
CA HIS A 155 -12.42 -1.25 1.05
C HIS A 155 -13.89 -1.12 0.64
N LEU A 156 -14.74 -0.49 1.46
CA LEU A 156 -16.17 -0.34 1.16
C LEU A 156 -16.55 1.14 1.04
N CYS A 157 -17.34 1.48 0.02
CA CYS A 157 -17.94 2.79 -0.15
C CYS A 157 -19.24 2.89 0.67
N PHE A 158 -19.33 3.90 1.54
CA PHE A 158 -20.48 4.15 2.42
C PHE A 158 -21.43 5.20 1.86
N GLY A 159 -20.95 6.06 0.96
CA GLY A 159 -21.78 7.10 0.35
C GLY A 159 -20.94 8.16 -0.37
N GLN A 160 -21.61 9.22 -0.79
CA GLN A 160 -21.00 10.33 -1.52
C GLN A 160 -21.61 11.65 -1.07
N VAL A 161 -20.78 12.68 -0.95
CA VAL A 161 -21.19 14.07 -0.74
C VAL A 161 -21.06 14.86 -2.02
N ASN A 162 -21.78 15.99 -2.09
CA ASN A 162 -21.71 16.87 -3.24
C ASN A 162 -20.35 17.59 -3.31
N GLN A 163 -19.98 18.01 -4.53
CA GLN A 163 -18.74 18.73 -4.80
C GLN A 163 -18.54 19.98 -3.91
N GLU A 164 -19.62 20.71 -3.60
CA GLU A 164 -19.58 21.89 -2.71
C GLU A 164 -19.04 21.55 -1.31
N VAL A 165 -19.36 20.36 -0.78
CA VAL A 165 -18.86 19.89 0.52
C VAL A 165 -17.37 19.57 0.43
N VAL A 166 -16.93 18.95 -0.66
CA VAL A 166 -15.51 18.65 -0.90
C VAL A 166 -14.68 19.93 -0.98
N GLU A 167 -15.15 20.93 -1.72
CA GLU A 167 -14.51 22.24 -1.84
C GLU A 167 -14.44 22.97 -0.49
N LEU A 168 -15.48 22.84 0.33
CA LEU A 168 -15.50 23.39 1.68
C LEU A 168 -14.45 22.71 2.58
N VAL A 169 -14.35 21.38 2.56
CA VAL A 169 -13.33 20.62 3.30
C VAL A 169 -11.92 21.01 2.86
N LEU A 170 -11.68 21.06 1.54
CA LEU A 170 -10.38 21.48 0.98
C LEU A 170 -10.01 22.90 1.41
N THR A 171 -10.95 23.83 1.35
CA THR A 171 -10.74 25.22 1.77
C THR A 171 -10.41 25.30 3.27
N HIS A 172 -11.15 24.59 4.12
CA HIS A 172 -10.90 24.57 5.56
C HIS A 172 -9.57 23.90 5.92
N SER A 173 -9.15 22.88 5.16
CA SER A 173 -7.86 22.20 5.37
C SER A 173 -6.63 23.08 5.15
N GLN A 174 -6.80 24.24 4.52
CA GLN A 174 -5.72 25.21 4.27
C GLN A 174 -5.62 26.30 5.33
N ASN A 175 -6.61 26.41 6.23
CA ASN A 175 -6.65 27.44 7.26
C ASN A 175 -5.91 27.02 8.53
N ASP A 176 -5.51 27.99 9.34
CA ASP A 176 -5.04 27.72 10.70
C ASP A 176 -6.15 27.05 11.51
N PHE A 177 -5.82 25.96 12.19
CA PHE A 177 -6.80 25.18 12.94
C PHE A 177 -7.20 25.88 14.24
N PRO A 178 -8.50 25.88 14.59
CA PRO A 178 -8.96 26.43 15.86
C PRO A 178 -8.24 25.77 17.03
N MET A 179 -7.63 26.59 17.90
CA MET A 179 -7.07 26.10 19.15
C MET A 179 -8.20 25.53 20.00
N VAL A 180 -8.07 24.26 20.38
CA VAL A 180 -8.96 23.61 21.33
C VAL A 180 -8.39 23.78 22.73
N GLU A 181 -9.25 23.93 23.73
CA GLU A 181 -8.82 23.94 25.13
C GLU A 181 -8.00 22.68 25.47
N ASP A 182 -6.78 22.89 25.95
CA ASP A 182 -5.87 21.82 26.36
C ASP A 182 -6.56 20.90 27.38
N GLN A 183 -6.40 19.58 27.19
CA GLN A 183 -6.99 18.54 28.04
C GLN A 183 -8.53 18.47 28.04
N SER A 184 -9.21 19.19 27.15
CA SER A 184 -10.63 18.95 26.87
C SER A 184 -10.84 17.61 26.16
N THR A 185 -12.07 17.09 26.16
CA THR A 185 -12.39 15.85 25.45
C THR A 185 -12.15 15.96 23.94
N ILE A 186 -12.43 17.12 23.34
CA ILE A 186 -12.12 17.38 21.93
C ILE A 186 -10.61 17.39 21.68
N TRP A 187 -9.81 17.93 22.62
CA TRP A 187 -8.35 17.88 22.50
C TRP A 187 -7.85 16.43 22.45
N PHE A 188 -8.32 15.56 23.35
CA PHE A 188 -7.95 14.14 23.34
C PHE A 188 -8.42 13.42 22.07
N PHE A 189 -9.64 13.72 21.58
CA PHE A 189 -10.17 13.25 20.30
C PHE A 189 -9.20 13.57 19.15
N ARG A 190 -8.84 14.84 19.00
CA ARG A 190 -7.93 15.27 17.93
C ARG A 190 -6.56 14.64 18.02
N GLN A 191 -5.98 14.51 19.23
CA GLN A 191 -4.68 13.88 19.39
C GLN A 191 -4.69 12.40 18.94
N LEU A 192 -5.74 11.65 19.29
CA LEU A 192 -5.84 10.26 18.87
C LEU A 192 -6.08 10.12 17.37
N GLU A 193 -6.99 10.91 16.78
CA GLU A 193 -7.25 10.82 15.35
C GLU A 193 -6.06 11.31 14.49
N LEU A 194 -5.28 12.29 14.96
CA LEU A 194 -4.00 12.67 14.32
C LEU A 194 -2.99 11.51 14.34
N GLU A 195 -2.91 10.78 15.45
CA GLU A 195 -2.05 9.60 15.56
C GLU A 195 -2.48 8.50 14.57
N VAL A 196 -3.79 8.23 14.49
CA VAL A 196 -4.39 7.30 13.52
C VAL A 196 -4.06 7.74 12.09
N GLY A 197 -4.34 9.00 11.74
CA GLY A 197 -4.10 9.55 10.41
C GLY A 197 -2.62 9.53 10.02
N SER A 198 -1.73 9.88 10.94
CA SER A 198 -0.28 9.80 10.71
C SER A 198 0.17 8.38 10.38
N ARG A 199 -0.36 7.36 11.09
CA ARG A 199 -0.02 5.96 10.79
C ARG A 199 -0.48 5.56 9.39
N MET A 200 -1.74 5.86 9.03
CA MET A 200 -2.28 5.56 7.70
C MET A 200 -1.45 6.24 6.60
N ALA A 201 -1.09 7.51 6.81
CA ALA A 201 -0.29 8.30 5.87
C ALA A 201 1.12 7.72 5.68
N MET A 202 1.81 7.37 6.77
CA MET A 202 3.17 6.82 6.70
C MET A 202 3.21 5.49 5.96
N GLU A 203 2.25 4.61 6.22
CA GLU A 203 2.14 3.33 5.51
C GLU A 203 1.85 3.53 4.02
N ALA A 204 1.08 4.55 3.64
CA ALA A 204 0.77 4.85 2.23
C ALA A 204 1.92 5.55 1.50
N MET A 205 2.61 6.47 2.17
CA MET A 205 3.62 7.35 1.57
C MET A 205 4.74 6.57 0.89
N GLY A 206 5.25 5.50 1.51
CA GLY A 206 6.30 4.68 0.91
C GLY A 206 5.90 4.09 -0.45
N ARG A 207 4.67 3.59 -0.58
CA ARG A 207 4.14 3.05 -1.85
C ARG A 207 3.94 4.15 -2.88
N LEU A 208 3.41 5.31 -2.46
CA LEU A 208 3.14 6.43 -3.35
C LEU A 208 4.44 7.04 -3.90
N MET A 209 5.45 7.25 -3.05
CA MET A 209 6.78 7.71 -3.45
C MET A 209 7.44 6.71 -4.40
N TYR A 210 7.39 5.42 -4.10
CA TYR A 210 7.92 4.39 -4.99
C TYR A 210 7.31 4.44 -6.39
N ARG A 211 5.99 4.64 -6.51
CA ARG A 211 5.31 4.78 -7.81
C ARG A 211 5.61 6.10 -8.51
N HIS A 212 5.70 7.19 -7.76
CA HIS A 212 6.13 8.48 -8.29
C HIS A 212 7.50 8.36 -8.97
N ASP A 213 8.45 7.72 -8.30
CA ASP A 213 9.81 7.56 -8.80
C ASP A 213 9.86 6.58 -9.98
N GLN A 214 9.09 5.49 -9.95
CA GLN A 214 8.93 4.61 -11.12
C GLN A 214 8.42 5.40 -12.35
N ASN A 215 7.45 6.30 -12.17
CA ASN A 215 6.95 7.14 -13.26
C ASN A 215 8.01 8.14 -13.76
N ALA A 216 8.79 8.72 -12.87
CA ALA A 216 9.91 9.59 -13.22
C ALA A 216 10.98 8.83 -14.02
N ILE A 217 11.29 7.60 -13.62
CA ILE A 217 12.20 6.69 -14.33
C ILE A 217 11.65 6.36 -15.72
N ARG A 218 10.37 5.99 -15.83
CA ARG A 218 9.72 5.72 -17.12
C ARG A 218 9.83 6.91 -18.07
N LYS A 219 9.57 8.12 -17.56
CA LYS A 219 9.72 9.36 -18.36
C LYS A 219 11.16 9.59 -18.80
N THR A 220 12.13 9.35 -17.90
CA THR A 220 13.56 9.52 -18.19
C THR A 220 14.08 8.50 -19.21
N LEU A 221 13.54 7.28 -19.20
CA LEU A 221 13.94 6.17 -20.06
C LEU A 221 12.97 5.94 -21.23
N ALA A 222 12.12 6.93 -21.54
CA ALA A 222 11.11 6.81 -22.58
C ALA A 222 11.71 6.76 -23.99
N ASP A 223 12.82 7.47 -24.24
CA ASP A 223 13.50 7.47 -25.54
C ASP A 223 14.54 6.34 -25.62
N PRO A 224 14.26 5.24 -26.36
CA PRO A 224 15.20 4.12 -26.47
C PRO A 224 16.50 4.51 -27.17
N GLN A 225 16.52 5.51 -28.06
CA GLN A 225 17.74 5.91 -28.75
C GLN A 225 18.69 6.69 -27.84
N ASP A 226 18.15 7.59 -27.00
CA ASP A 226 18.93 8.28 -25.97
C ASP A 226 19.54 7.29 -24.98
N VAL A 227 18.73 6.35 -24.47
CA VAL A 227 19.20 5.28 -23.58
C VAL A 227 20.30 4.46 -24.24
N ARG A 228 20.11 4.04 -25.51
CA ARG A 228 21.10 3.28 -26.26
C ARG A 228 22.42 4.03 -26.37
N ASN A 229 22.37 5.31 -26.74
CA ASN A 229 23.58 6.12 -26.89
C ASN A 229 24.34 6.24 -25.57
N LYS A 230 23.65 6.45 -24.45
CA LYS A 230 24.25 6.55 -23.11
C LYS A 230 24.88 5.23 -22.66
N ILE A 231 24.18 4.11 -22.83
CA ILE A 231 24.67 2.78 -22.45
C ILE A 231 25.89 2.39 -23.28
N LEU A 232 25.86 2.59 -24.60
CA LEU A 232 26.98 2.23 -25.48
C LEU A 232 28.18 3.18 -25.35
N ALA A 233 27.96 4.41 -24.88
CA ALA A 233 29.06 5.31 -24.51
C ALA A 233 29.79 4.82 -23.24
N PHE A 234 29.07 4.16 -22.33
CA PHE A 234 29.66 3.54 -21.14
C PHE A 234 30.33 2.20 -21.46
N ASP A 235 29.61 1.29 -22.12
CA ASP A 235 30.10 -0.02 -22.52
C ASP A 235 29.56 -0.44 -23.90
N ALA A 236 30.41 -0.34 -24.90
CA ALA A 236 30.10 -0.70 -26.28
C ALA A 236 29.94 -2.21 -26.52
N SER A 237 30.26 -3.06 -25.54
CA SER A 237 30.13 -4.52 -25.65
C SER A 237 28.74 -5.04 -25.26
N ILE A 238 27.90 -4.20 -24.64
CA ILE A 238 26.50 -4.52 -24.34
C ILE A 238 25.69 -4.57 -25.64
N THR A 239 24.93 -5.65 -25.83
CA THR A 239 24.01 -5.77 -26.97
C THR A 239 22.60 -5.38 -26.54
N LEU A 240 22.04 -4.35 -27.19
CA LEU A 240 20.70 -3.82 -26.95
C LEU A 240 19.77 -4.14 -28.13
N PRO A 241 18.61 -4.79 -27.90
CA PRO A 241 17.64 -5.07 -28.96
C PRO A 241 16.87 -3.81 -29.37
N GLU A 242 16.17 -3.88 -30.50
CA GLU A 242 15.15 -2.88 -30.83
C GLU A 242 13.94 -3.05 -29.89
N ALA A 243 13.45 -1.95 -29.33
CA ALA A 243 12.28 -1.93 -28.48
C ALA A 243 11.57 -0.56 -28.58
N ASN A 244 10.33 -0.51 -28.09
CA ASN A 244 9.52 0.70 -28.15
C ASN A 244 9.90 1.74 -27.08
N ASP A 245 10.57 1.30 -26.01
CA ASP A 245 10.96 2.14 -24.89
C ASP A 245 12.30 1.65 -24.30
N GLY A 246 12.98 2.53 -23.56
CA GLY A 246 14.29 2.23 -23.00
C GLY A 246 14.27 1.18 -21.89
N LEU A 247 13.20 1.08 -21.10
CA LEU A 247 13.09 0.08 -20.02
C LEU A 247 13.03 -1.34 -20.59
N SER A 248 12.15 -1.57 -21.57
CA SER A 248 12.03 -2.87 -22.23
C SER A 248 13.27 -3.24 -23.03
N MET A 249 13.97 -2.27 -23.61
CA MET A 249 15.27 -2.47 -24.24
C MET A 249 16.32 -2.96 -23.23
N LEU A 250 16.41 -2.27 -22.08
CA LEU A 250 17.37 -2.60 -21.03
C LEU A 250 17.10 -3.96 -20.39
N ALA A 251 15.83 -4.29 -20.10
CA ALA A 251 15.44 -5.58 -19.53
C ALA A 251 15.83 -6.78 -20.43
N GLN A 252 15.98 -6.55 -21.74
CA GLN A 252 16.36 -7.55 -22.72
C GLN A 252 17.84 -7.47 -23.13
N ALA A 253 18.63 -6.59 -22.51
CA ALA A 253 20.04 -6.40 -22.83
C ALA A 253 20.83 -7.69 -22.62
N LYS A 254 21.76 -7.98 -23.53
CA LYS A 254 22.75 -9.04 -23.35
C LYS A 254 24.04 -8.42 -22.88
N LEU A 255 24.43 -8.75 -21.65
CA LEU A 255 25.66 -8.28 -21.03
C LEU A 255 26.81 -9.25 -21.35
N PRO A 256 28.06 -8.76 -21.46
CA PRO A 256 29.22 -9.59 -21.82
C PRO A 256 29.46 -10.74 -20.84
N ASP A 257 29.25 -10.47 -19.56
CA ASP A 257 29.56 -11.39 -18.46
C ASP A 257 28.41 -12.35 -18.13
N GLN A 258 27.30 -12.34 -18.89
CA GLN A 258 26.13 -13.19 -18.62
C GLN A 258 26.48 -14.67 -18.56
N HIS A 259 27.37 -15.13 -19.45
CA HIS A 259 27.80 -16.53 -19.48
C HIS A 259 28.66 -16.90 -18.27
N GLN A 260 29.46 -15.97 -17.74
CA GLN A 260 30.29 -16.22 -16.56
C GLN A 260 29.45 -16.23 -15.28
N LEU A 261 28.48 -15.33 -15.17
CA LEU A 261 27.52 -15.30 -14.06
C LEU A 261 26.72 -16.61 -14.00
N MET A 262 26.17 -17.06 -15.13
CA MET A 262 25.43 -18.33 -15.17
C MET A 262 26.32 -19.56 -14.91
N ALA A 263 27.58 -19.53 -15.35
CA ALA A 263 28.51 -20.63 -15.06
C ALA A 263 28.94 -20.70 -13.58
N ALA A 264 28.84 -19.59 -12.84
CA ALA A 264 29.12 -19.54 -11.41
C ALA A 264 27.93 -19.95 -10.53
N ALA A 265 26.73 -20.07 -11.12
CA ALA A 265 25.53 -20.55 -10.44
C ALA A 265 25.69 -22.03 -10.04
N SER A 266 25.70 -22.33 -8.74
CA SER A 266 25.81 -23.71 -8.23
C SER A 266 24.56 -24.58 -8.49
N THR A 267 23.45 -23.94 -8.88
CA THR A 267 22.15 -24.57 -9.17
C THR A 267 21.43 -23.79 -10.27
N GLU A 268 21.52 -24.26 -11.52
CA GLU A 268 20.97 -23.57 -12.70
C GLU A 268 19.43 -23.41 -12.68
N GLN A 269 18.71 -24.21 -11.89
CA GLN A 269 17.26 -24.34 -12.03
C GLN A 269 16.45 -23.14 -11.51
N ASN A 270 17.03 -22.25 -10.69
CA ASN A 270 16.30 -21.19 -9.99
C ASN A 270 16.99 -19.81 -10.05
N GLN A 271 17.92 -19.57 -10.97
CA GLN A 271 18.62 -18.29 -11.06
C GLN A 271 18.35 -17.57 -12.37
N LEU A 272 18.11 -16.26 -12.28
CA LEU A 272 17.90 -15.38 -13.42
C LEU A 272 18.94 -14.25 -13.40
N ILE A 273 19.37 -13.80 -14.58
CA ILE A 273 20.11 -12.54 -14.71
C ILE A 273 19.11 -11.40 -14.71
N MET A 274 19.25 -10.52 -13.74
CA MET A 274 18.63 -9.20 -13.71
C MET A 274 19.63 -8.17 -14.24
N VAL A 275 19.12 -7.22 -15.01
CA VAL A 275 19.88 -6.03 -15.40
C VAL A 275 19.75 -4.99 -14.30
N THR A 276 20.86 -4.39 -13.90
CA THR A 276 20.89 -3.29 -12.93
C THR A 276 21.44 -2.05 -13.62
N LEU A 277 20.68 -0.96 -13.58
CA LEU A 277 21.07 0.36 -14.11
C LEU A 277 21.26 1.35 -12.96
N GLU A 278 22.41 2.02 -12.88
CA GLU A 278 22.56 3.20 -12.01
C GLU A 278 22.24 4.47 -12.81
N GLN A 279 21.22 5.22 -12.40
CA GLN A 279 20.61 6.24 -13.25
C GLN A 279 21.53 7.44 -13.55
N GLU A 280 22.41 7.83 -12.63
CA GLU A 280 23.26 9.03 -12.79
C GLU A 280 24.32 8.87 -13.87
N HIS A 281 24.90 7.69 -13.98
CA HIS A 281 26.06 7.42 -14.83
C HIS A 281 25.77 6.41 -15.94
N TYR A 282 24.56 5.82 -15.92
CA TYR A 282 24.13 4.73 -16.79
C TYR A 282 25.05 3.49 -16.83
N PRO A 283 25.82 3.10 -15.78
CA PRO A 283 26.44 1.80 -15.77
C PRO A 283 25.35 0.74 -15.74
N CYS A 284 25.52 -0.27 -16.59
CA CYS A 284 24.60 -1.37 -16.76
C CYS A 284 25.35 -2.66 -16.42
N SER A 285 24.85 -3.39 -15.43
CA SER A 285 25.49 -4.61 -14.94
C SER A 285 24.48 -5.74 -14.74
N GLY A 286 24.99 -6.97 -14.62
CA GLY A 286 24.17 -8.17 -14.46
C GLY A 286 24.31 -8.68 -13.04
N SER A 287 23.19 -9.00 -12.40
CA SER A 287 23.18 -9.64 -11.09
C SER A 287 22.33 -10.92 -11.12
N LEU A 288 22.77 -11.94 -10.40
CA LEU A 288 21.98 -13.17 -10.23
C LEU A 288 20.88 -12.93 -9.20
N VAL A 289 19.65 -13.26 -9.58
CA VAL A 289 18.46 -13.24 -8.72
C VAL A 289 18.04 -14.68 -8.46
N GLU A 290 17.74 -15.00 -7.20
CA GLU A 290 17.21 -16.30 -6.83
C GLU A 290 15.68 -16.29 -6.94
N ILE A 291 15.13 -17.14 -7.80
CA ILE A 291 13.70 -17.40 -7.91
C ILE A 291 13.36 -18.54 -6.95
N GLN A 292 12.64 -18.21 -5.89
CA GLN A 292 12.21 -19.19 -4.88
C GLN A 292 11.01 -20.00 -5.38
N ARG A 293 10.08 -19.37 -6.11
CA ARG A 293 8.87 -20.01 -6.60
C ARG A 293 8.37 -19.34 -7.88
N ALA A 294 7.91 -20.16 -8.81
CA ALA A 294 7.10 -19.72 -9.94
C ALA A 294 5.94 -20.71 -10.13
N ASN A 295 4.70 -20.22 -10.17
CA ASN A 295 3.52 -21.06 -10.37
C ASN A 295 2.44 -20.38 -11.21
N LEU A 296 1.76 -21.18 -12.02
CA LEU A 296 0.52 -20.80 -12.69
C LEU A 296 -0.66 -21.06 -11.75
N ASP A 297 -1.43 -20.03 -11.44
CA ASP A 297 -2.68 -20.08 -10.69
C ASP A 297 -3.82 -19.52 -11.56
N GLY A 298 -4.67 -20.40 -12.06
CA GLY A 298 -5.67 -20.06 -13.07
C GLY A 298 -5.02 -19.48 -14.34
N THR A 299 -5.23 -18.18 -14.58
CA THR A 299 -4.66 -17.42 -15.70
C THR A 299 -3.52 -16.49 -15.28
N SER A 300 -2.97 -16.66 -14.07
CA SER A 300 -1.94 -15.77 -13.53
C SER A 300 -0.66 -16.53 -13.21
N ILE A 301 0.48 -16.01 -13.64
CA ILE A 301 1.79 -16.53 -13.21
C ILE A 301 2.25 -15.71 -12.03
N ASN A 302 2.50 -16.37 -10.90
CA ASN A 302 3.07 -15.77 -9.70
C ASN A 302 4.54 -16.16 -9.59
N VAL A 303 5.42 -15.17 -9.41
CA VAL A 303 6.85 -15.39 -9.22
C VAL A 303 7.29 -14.70 -7.94
N THR A 304 8.02 -15.42 -7.10
CA THR A 304 8.66 -14.89 -5.89
C THR A 304 10.15 -15.19 -5.90
N GLY A 305 10.95 -14.27 -5.37
CA GLY A 305 12.40 -14.42 -5.33
C GLY A 305 13.05 -13.45 -4.36
N VAL A 306 14.38 -13.45 -4.37
CA VAL A 306 15.21 -12.59 -3.52
C VAL A 306 16.20 -11.81 -4.39
N LEU A 307 16.17 -10.49 -4.26
CA LEU A 307 17.08 -9.59 -4.93
C LEU A 307 18.47 -9.58 -4.25
N PRO A 308 19.55 -9.50 -5.03
CA PRO A 308 20.88 -9.28 -4.50
C PRO A 308 20.99 -7.89 -3.86
N ASP A 309 21.85 -7.74 -2.86
CA ASP A 309 22.01 -6.51 -2.05
C ASP A 309 22.09 -5.24 -2.89
N LYS A 310 22.88 -5.27 -3.97
CA LYS A 310 23.06 -4.12 -4.88
C LYS A 310 21.77 -3.62 -5.51
N ALA A 311 20.77 -4.48 -5.68
CA ALA A 311 19.53 -4.15 -6.37
C ALA A 311 18.35 -3.94 -5.43
N ARG A 312 18.52 -4.17 -4.12
CA ARG A 312 17.45 -4.01 -3.12
C ARG A 312 16.94 -2.59 -3.11
N ASN A 313 17.83 -1.60 -3.07
CA ASN A 313 17.47 -0.18 -3.01
C ASN A 313 17.08 0.42 -4.38
N GLY A 314 16.81 -0.40 -5.39
CA GLY A 314 16.41 0.04 -6.71
C GLY A 314 14.92 -0.11 -6.99
N HIS A 315 14.44 0.57 -8.01
CA HIS A 315 13.10 0.34 -8.55
C HIS A 315 13.12 -0.91 -9.42
N LEU A 316 12.38 -1.94 -8.98
CA LEU A 316 12.22 -3.17 -9.73
C LEU A 316 11.16 -2.98 -10.82
N PHE A 317 11.45 -3.50 -12.01
CA PHE A 317 10.53 -3.68 -13.11
C PHE A 317 10.64 -5.14 -13.58
N ALA A 318 9.51 -5.72 -13.98
CA ALA A 318 9.43 -7.13 -14.33
C ALA A 318 8.53 -7.35 -15.54
N TRP A 319 8.99 -8.21 -16.46
CA TRP A 319 8.22 -8.62 -17.63
C TRP A 319 8.23 -10.13 -17.78
N TRP A 320 7.13 -10.67 -18.29
CA TRP A 320 7.09 -12.01 -18.84
C TRP A 320 7.26 -11.92 -20.36
N GLN A 321 8.35 -12.47 -20.87
CA GLN A 321 8.60 -12.59 -22.31
C GLN A 321 8.02 -13.90 -22.82
N THR A 322 7.08 -13.83 -23.75
CA THR A 322 6.57 -15.00 -24.47
C THR A 322 7.54 -15.45 -25.56
N LEU A 323 7.25 -16.59 -26.20
CA LEU A 323 8.03 -17.13 -27.31
C LEU A 323 8.10 -16.20 -28.52
N ASP A 324 7.04 -15.45 -28.77
CA ASP A 324 6.96 -14.48 -29.85
C ASP A 324 7.66 -13.16 -29.47
N ALA A 325 8.47 -13.19 -28.41
CA ALA A 325 9.19 -12.06 -27.84
C ALA A 325 8.30 -10.91 -27.35
N ILE A 326 7.00 -11.15 -27.16
CA ILE A 326 6.06 -10.16 -26.61
C ILE A 326 6.31 -10.04 -25.11
N LEU A 327 6.43 -8.81 -24.62
CA LEU A 327 6.61 -8.51 -23.21
C LEU A 327 5.27 -8.16 -22.56
N HIS A 328 4.97 -8.86 -21.47
CA HIS A 328 3.85 -8.53 -20.60
C HIS A 328 4.39 -8.05 -19.26
N GLU A 329 4.12 -6.79 -18.93
CA GLU A 329 4.54 -6.22 -17.65
C GLU A 329 3.83 -6.90 -16.49
N GLY A 330 4.59 -7.19 -15.43
CA GLY A 330 4.09 -7.79 -14.20
C GLY A 330 3.67 -6.73 -13.18
N GLN A 331 2.71 -7.09 -12.34
CA GLN A 331 2.30 -6.31 -11.18
C GLN A 331 3.16 -6.71 -9.99
N ILE A 332 3.99 -5.80 -9.48
CA ILE A 332 4.78 -6.00 -8.28
C ILE A 332 3.86 -5.79 -7.07
N HIS A 333 3.62 -6.84 -6.30
CA HIS A 333 2.78 -6.78 -5.10
C HIS A 333 3.57 -6.48 -3.84
N THR A 334 4.76 -7.07 -3.75
CA THR A 334 5.64 -6.97 -2.59
C THR A 334 7.06 -6.73 -3.07
N LEU A 335 7.74 -5.79 -2.43
CA LEU A 335 9.17 -5.57 -2.51
C LEU A 335 9.64 -5.15 -1.12
N ASP A 336 10.33 -6.05 -0.44
CA ASP A 336 10.93 -5.81 0.87
C ASP A 336 12.40 -5.43 0.65
N PHE A 337 12.76 -4.23 1.10
CA PHE A 337 14.10 -3.68 0.94
C PHE A 337 15.11 -4.28 1.92
N GLU A 338 14.64 -4.82 3.06
CA GLU A 338 15.50 -5.36 4.11
C GLU A 338 16.06 -6.73 3.69
N ASP A 339 15.18 -7.66 3.33
CA ASP A 339 15.57 -9.02 2.94
C ASP A 339 15.69 -9.21 1.42
N GLY A 340 15.23 -8.24 0.62
CA GLY A 340 15.23 -8.30 -0.84
C GLY A 340 14.11 -9.16 -1.43
N TYR A 341 13.16 -9.62 -0.62
CA TYR A 341 12.05 -10.44 -1.08
C TYR A 341 11.16 -9.66 -2.05
N PHE A 342 10.76 -10.33 -3.13
CA PHE A 342 9.79 -9.75 -4.06
C PHE A 342 8.72 -10.76 -4.48
N GLN A 343 7.55 -10.23 -4.84
CA GLN A 343 6.46 -10.97 -5.46
C GLN A 343 5.91 -10.20 -6.67
N VAL A 344 5.84 -10.88 -7.82
CA VAL A 344 5.28 -10.34 -9.06
C VAL A 344 4.22 -11.28 -9.62
N THR A 345 3.13 -10.70 -10.12
CA THR A 345 2.07 -11.42 -10.83
C THR A 345 1.97 -10.99 -12.28
N PHE A 346 1.88 -11.94 -13.20
CA PHE A 346 1.63 -11.72 -14.61
C PHE A 346 0.25 -12.27 -14.98
N LEU A 347 -0.69 -11.39 -15.35
CA LEU A 347 -2.06 -11.75 -15.70
C LEU A 347 -2.19 -12.25 -17.14
N ASP A 348 -3.29 -12.94 -17.42
CA ASP A 348 -3.69 -13.44 -18.75
C ASP A 348 -2.60 -14.30 -19.39
N LYS A 349 -2.18 -15.33 -18.66
CA LYS A 349 -1.18 -16.31 -19.06
C LYS A 349 -1.79 -17.70 -19.03
N ASN A 350 -1.45 -18.49 -20.04
CA ASN A 350 -1.84 -19.89 -20.10
C ASN A 350 -0.65 -20.81 -19.75
N ALA A 351 -0.89 -22.13 -19.78
CA ALA A 351 0.16 -23.11 -19.50
C ALA A 351 1.30 -23.09 -20.52
N GLU A 352 1.06 -22.73 -21.78
CA GLU A 352 2.12 -22.59 -22.76
C GLU A 352 3.01 -21.39 -22.44
N ASP A 353 2.42 -20.24 -22.11
CA ASP A 353 3.16 -19.05 -21.69
C ASP A 353 4.04 -19.33 -20.48
N PHE A 354 3.52 -20.06 -19.49
CA PHE A 354 4.26 -20.43 -18.28
C PHE A 354 5.44 -21.36 -18.58
N ASN A 355 5.23 -22.39 -19.41
CA ASN A 355 6.25 -23.40 -19.67
C ASN A 355 7.34 -22.94 -20.64
N ARG A 356 7.04 -21.97 -21.50
CA ARG A 356 7.92 -21.59 -22.61
C ARG A 356 8.36 -20.13 -22.58
N GLY A 357 7.69 -19.30 -21.80
CA GLY A 357 8.13 -17.93 -21.55
C GLY A 357 9.28 -17.87 -20.54
N LYS A 358 9.76 -16.65 -20.31
CA LYS A 358 10.76 -16.36 -19.28
C LYS A 358 10.48 -15.02 -18.63
N ILE A 359 10.85 -14.90 -17.36
CA ILE A 359 10.84 -13.63 -16.66
C ILE A 359 12.06 -12.79 -17.06
N LEU A 360 11.89 -11.48 -17.14
CA LEU A 360 12.95 -10.48 -17.30
C LEU A 360 12.83 -9.51 -16.14
N LEU A 361 13.93 -9.19 -15.49
CA LEU A 361 13.99 -8.26 -14.37
C LEU A 361 14.96 -7.12 -14.69
N LEU A 362 14.55 -5.91 -14.34
CA LEU A 362 15.38 -4.70 -14.38
C LEU A 362 15.27 -4.00 -13.03
N SER A 363 16.40 -3.70 -12.41
CA SER A 363 16.47 -2.81 -11.25
C SER A 363 17.12 -1.49 -11.67
N VAL A 364 16.47 -0.37 -11.39
CA VAL A 364 16.99 0.97 -11.63
C VAL A 364 17.29 1.64 -10.30
N ILE A 365 18.57 1.88 -10.04
CA ILE A 365 19.05 2.50 -8.80
C ILE A 365 19.21 4.00 -9.06
N SER A 366 18.41 4.81 -8.38
CA SER A 366 18.56 6.26 -8.35
C SER A 366 19.70 6.62 -7.38
N GLY A 367 20.63 7.49 -7.79
CA GLY A 367 21.86 7.81 -7.03
C GLY A 367 21.65 8.56 -5.70
N HIS A 368 20.41 8.66 -5.22
CA HIS A 368 20.08 9.52 -4.09
C HIS A 368 20.36 8.94 -2.70
N GLU A 369 20.79 7.68 -2.57
CA GLU A 369 21.01 7.06 -1.25
C GLU A 369 22.34 6.30 -1.12
N THR A 370 23.45 6.91 -1.51
CA THR A 370 24.77 6.53 -0.98
C THR A 370 25.26 7.55 0.04
N ASN A 371 24.49 7.76 1.11
CA ASN A 371 24.98 8.33 2.37
C ASN A 371 23.97 8.10 3.50
N GLN A 372 24.11 6.98 4.20
CA GLN A 372 24.11 6.94 5.68
C GLN A 372 24.66 5.61 6.20
#